data_AF-A0A3P7QE36-F1
#
_entry.id   AF-A0A3P7QE36-F1
#
_cell.length_a   1.000
_cell.length_b   1.000
_cell.length_c   1.000
_cell.angle_alpha   90.00
_cell.angle_beta   90.00
_cell.angle_gamma   90.00
#
_symmetry.space_group_name_H-M   'P 1'
#
loop_
_entity.id
_entity.type
_entity.pdbx_description
1 polymer ?
#
loop_
_entity_poly.entity_id
_entity_poly.type
_entity_poly.pdbx_seq_one_letter_code
_entity_poly.pdbx_strand_id
1 'polypeptide(L)'
;FLNFYGSLSSALQIDKIISLLGTPTTKIWPELESMPLLENFTLKTQPFNNVKVVFESASVTAIDLLNALFMYDPKKRISAADALAHPFFTERPLPCDPVLIPSLPPSYTKKRKRDESPQR
;
A
#
# COMPACT_ATOMS: atom_id res chain seq x y z
N PHE A 1 19.48 4.02 21.53
CA PHE A 1 20.09 4.15 20.19
C PHE A 1 19.29 3.43 19.08
N LEU A 2 18.79 2.21 19.26
CA LEU A 2 18.00 1.49 18.23
C LEU A 2 16.60 2.08 17.91
N ASN A 3 15.90 2.67 18.89
CA ASN A 3 14.56 3.24 18.67
C ASN A 3 14.55 4.45 17.73
N PHE A 4 15.66 5.19 17.64
CA PHE A 4 15.76 6.38 16.80
C PHE A 4 15.83 6.03 15.31
N TYR A 5 16.57 4.98 14.95
CA TYR A 5 16.64 4.50 13.56
C TYR A 5 15.31 3.92 13.05
N GLY A 6 14.56 3.24 13.93
CA GLY A 6 13.20 2.76 13.60
C GLY A 6 12.23 3.90 13.32
N SER A 7 12.27 4.96 14.13
CA SER A 7 11.46 6.18 13.94
C SER A 7 11.81 6.90 12.63
N LEU A 8 13.10 7.08 12.31
CA LEU A 8 13.54 7.70 11.05
C LEU A 8 13.07 6.92 9.82
N SER A 9 13.14 5.58 9.84
CA SER A 9 12.64 4.77 8.73
C SER A 9 11.12 4.89 8.55
N SER A 10 10.36 4.99 9.65
CA SER A 10 8.91 5.16 9.60
C SER A 10 8.50 6.54 9.07
N ALA A 11 9.20 7.60 9.49
CA ALA A 11 9.01 8.95 8.99
C ALA A 11 9.25 9.05 7.47
N LEU A 12 10.34 8.46 6.97
CA LEU A 12 10.63 8.41 5.54
C LEU A 12 9.58 7.63 4.75
N GLN A 13 9.00 6.58 5.35
CA GLN A 13 7.91 5.83 4.73
C GLN A 13 6.63 6.67 4.65
N ILE A 14 6.28 7.39 5.72
CA ILE A 14 5.13 8.30 5.75
C ILE A 14 5.28 9.38 4.69
N ASP A 15 6.48 9.98 4.57
CA ASP A 15 6.78 10.96 3.53
C ASP A 15 6.52 10.42 2.12
N LYS A 16 6.90 9.17 1.85
CA LYS A 16 6.65 8.51 0.55
C LYS A 16 5.15 8.29 0.31
N ILE A 17 4.41 7.88 1.34
CA ILE A 17 2.96 7.69 1.25
C ILE A 17 2.28 9.04 0.94
N ILE A 18 2.64 10.10 1.66
CA ILE A 18 2.11 11.46 1.43
C ILE A 18 2.47 11.95 0.03
N SER A 19 3.70 11.73 -0.43
CA SER A 19 4.15 12.11 -1.77
C SER A 19 3.34 11.43 -2.88
N LEU A 20 2.84 10.21 -2.63
CA LEU A 20 2.03 9.44 -3.58
C LEU A 20 0.54 9.80 -3.50
N LEU A 21 -0.05 9.80 -2.31
CA LEU A 21 -1.51 9.90 -2.13
C LEU A 21 -2.00 11.32 -1.87
N GLY A 22 -1.10 12.23 -1.52
CA GLY A 22 -1.42 13.54 -0.96
C GLY A 22 -1.57 13.51 0.56
N THR A 23 -1.54 14.69 1.17
CA THR A 23 -1.66 14.87 2.63
C THR A 23 -3.08 14.52 3.08
N PRO A 24 -3.25 13.61 4.05
CA PRO A 24 -4.57 13.32 4.58
C PRO A 24 -5.14 14.55 5.29
N THR A 25 -6.45 14.72 5.21
CA THR A 25 -7.18 15.75 5.95
C THR A 25 -8.22 15.08 6.85
N THR A 26 -8.69 15.79 7.88
CA THR A 26 -9.76 15.32 8.78
C THR A 26 -11.06 14.98 8.06
N LYS A 27 -11.30 15.55 6.87
CA LYS A 27 -12.43 15.16 6.00
C LYS A 27 -12.30 13.72 5.49
N ILE A 28 -11.09 13.31 5.13
CA ILE A 28 -10.81 12.00 4.55
C ILE A 28 -10.66 10.96 5.66
N TRP A 29 -9.95 11.32 6.73
CA TRP A 29 -9.68 10.47 7.89
C TRP A 29 -9.96 11.25 9.19
N PRO A 30 -11.17 11.12 9.77
CA PRO A 30 -11.56 11.89 10.96
C PRO A 30 -10.68 11.62 12.19
N GLU A 31 -10.18 10.38 12.32
CA GLU A 31 -9.36 9.95 13.45
C GLU A 31 -7.91 10.43 13.37
N LEU A 32 -7.53 11.16 12.31
CA LEU A 32 -6.18 11.66 12.07
C LEU A 32 -5.64 12.46 13.27
N GLU A 33 -6.41 13.41 13.79
CA GLU A 33 -5.97 14.27 14.90
C GLU A 33 -5.82 13.52 16.24
N SER A 34 -6.52 12.40 16.40
CA SER A 34 -6.44 11.57 17.61
C SER A 34 -5.25 10.62 17.63
N MET A 35 -4.43 10.59 16.57
CA MET A 35 -3.33 9.66 16.45
C MET A 35 -2.09 10.14 17.21
N PRO A 36 -1.53 9.34 18.15
CA PRO A 36 -0.33 9.72 18.91
C PRO A 36 0.90 10.00 18.03
N LEU A 37 0.94 9.41 16.83
CA LEU A 37 2.02 9.58 15.88
C LEU A 37 2.13 11.04 15.37
N LEU A 38 1.01 11.76 15.28
CA LEU A 38 0.96 13.13 14.77
C LEU A 38 1.35 14.18 15.81
N GLU A 39 1.37 13.84 17.09
CA GLU A 39 1.82 14.74 18.16
C GLU A 39 3.29 15.15 17.99
N ASN A 40 4.11 14.28 17.39
CA ASN A 40 5.55 14.49 17.20
C ASN A 40 5.97 14.51 15.72
N PHE A 41 5.01 14.54 14.79
CA PHE A 41 5.29 14.44 13.36
C PHE A 41 4.48 15.46 12.54
N THR A 42 5.19 16.34 11.84
CA THR A 42 4.56 17.30 10.92
C THR A 42 4.42 16.69 9.53
N LEU A 43 3.19 16.54 9.06
CA LEU A 43 2.92 16.07 7.69
C LEU A 43 3.40 17.10 6.67
N LYS A 44 4.07 16.64 5.62
CA LYS A 44 4.35 17.47 4.44
C LYS A 44 3.04 17.85 3.75
N THR A 45 3.00 19.04 3.17
CA THR A 45 1.89 19.50 2.34
C THR A 45 2.06 18.99 0.92
N GLN A 46 1.13 18.14 0.48
CA GLN A 46 1.04 17.56 -0.85
C GLN A 46 -0.45 17.49 -1.21
N PRO A 47 -1.00 18.46 -1.97
CA PRO A 47 -2.45 18.54 -2.19
C PRO A 47 -2.98 17.54 -3.24
N PHE A 48 -2.09 16.89 -4.01
CA PHE A 48 -2.48 16.06 -5.15
C PHE A 48 -2.23 14.57 -4.91
N ASN A 49 -3.17 13.75 -5.37
CA ASN A 49 -2.98 12.31 -5.51
C ASN A 49 -2.25 12.01 -6.82
N ASN A 50 -1.06 11.43 -6.71
CA ASN A 50 -0.14 11.13 -7.80
C ASN A 50 -0.23 9.67 -8.28
N VAL A 51 -1.17 8.85 -7.81
CA VAL A 51 -1.29 7.43 -8.21
C VAL A 51 -1.36 7.29 -9.74
N LYS A 52 -2.19 8.09 -10.41
CA LYS A 52 -2.27 8.08 -11.89
C LYS A 52 -0.98 8.52 -12.58
N VAL A 53 -0.25 9.46 -11.97
CA VAL A 53 1.02 9.98 -12.52
C VAL A 53 2.12 8.92 -12.40
N VAL A 54 2.19 8.23 -11.26
CA VAL A 54 3.19 7.19 -11.00
C VAL A 54 2.88 5.92 -11.78
N PHE A 55 1.61 5.56 -11.90
CA PHE A 55 1.14 4.39 -12.66
C PHE A 55 0.56 4.81 -14.02
N GLU A 56 1.36 5.53 -14.81
CA GLU A 56 0.91 6.15 -16.08
C GLU A 56 0.36 5.15 -17.11
N SER A 57 0.85 3.91 -17.10
CA SER A 57 0.43 2.85 -18.02
C SER A 57 -0.76 2.02 -17.50
N ALA A 58 -1.24 2.29 -16.28
CA ALA A 58 -2.32 1.53 -15.69
C ALA A 58 -3.69 1.96 -16.27
N SER A 59 -4.61 1.01 -16.41
CA SER A 59 -5.97 1.29 -16.87
C SER A 59 -6.74 2.13 -15.84
N VAL A 60 -7.85 2.73 -16.26
CA VAL A 60 -8.69 3.53 -15.37
C VAL A 60 -9.22 2.69 -14.20
N THR A 61 -9.62 1.44 -14.45
CA THR A 61 -10.09 0.53 -13.39
C THR A 61 -8.95 0.08 -12.46
N ALA A 62 -7.72 -0.01 -12.95
CA ALA A 62 -6.54 -0.32 -12.15
C ALA A 62 -6.25 0.82 -11.18
N ILE A 63 -6.27 2.07 -11.67
CA ILE A 63 -6.10 3.27 -10.84
C ILE A 63 -7.21 3.37 -9.79
N ASP A 64 -8.45 3.05 -10.17
CA ASP A 64 -9.58 3.03 -9.24
C ASP A 64 -9.38 2.01 -8.11
N LEU A 65 -8.99 0.77 -8.46
CA LEU A 65 -8.66 -0.26 -7.48
C LEU A 65 -7.50 0.16 -6.55
N LEU A 66 -6.44 0.75 -7.11
CA LEU A 66 -5.30 1.23 -6.33
C LEU A 66 -5.71 2.31 -5.33
N ASN A 67 -6.57 3.25 -5.73
CA ASN A 67 -7.10 4.27 -4.82
C ASN A 67 -7.96 3.67 -3.71
N ALA A 68 -8.76 2.64 -4.02
CA ALA A 68 -9.56 1.92 -3.03
C ALA A 68 -8.68 1.14 -2.03
N LEU A 69 -7.58 0.55 -2.49
CA LEU A 69 -6.60 -0.16 -1.68
C LEU A 69 -5.75 0.78 -0.81
N PHE A 70 -5.39 1.95 -1.33
CA PHE A 70 -4.54 2.93 -0.64
C PHE A 70 -5.32 3.95 0.22
N MET A 71 -6.58 3.67 0.53
CA MET A 71 -7.38 4.54 1.39
C MET A 71 -6.72 4.73 2.77
N TYR A 72 -6.58 5.99 3.19
CA TYR A 72 -6.01 6.37 4.48
C TYR A 72 -6.82 5.79 5.64
N ASP A 73 -8.12 6.03 5.64
CA ASP A 73 -9.03 5.48 6.63
C ASP A 73 -9.18 3.95 6.41
N PRO A 74 -8.69 3.11 7.34
CA PRO A 74 -8.77 1.66 7.20
C PRO A 74 -10.20 1.16 7.16
N LYS A 75 -11.17 1.89 7.75
CA LYS A 75 -12.59 1.51 7.75
C LYS A 75 -13.24 1.70 6.38
N LYS A 76 -12.67 2.58 5.54
CA LYS A 76 -13.13 2.83 4.17
C LYS A 76 -12.29 2.09 3.12
N ARG A 77 -11.22 1.43 3.54
CA ARG A 77 -10.35 0.66 2.64
C ARG A 77 -11.09 -0.57 2.13
N ILE A 78 -10.97 -0.83 0.84
CA ILE A 78 -11.62 -1.99 0.20
C ILE A 78 -11.18 -3.30 0.87
N SER A 79 -12.13 -4.22 1.07
CA SER A 79 -11.83 -5.55 1.58
C SER A 79 -11.19 -6.43 0.51
N ALA A 80 -10.52 -7.51 0.90
CA ALA A 80 -9.96 -8.46 -0.05
C ALA A 80 -11.03 -9.11 -0.94
N ALA A 81 -12.21 -9.41 -0.37
CA ALA A 81 -13.32 -9.99 -1.11
C ALA A 81 -13.87 -9.01 -2.16
N ASP A 82 -14.06 -7.75 -1.78
CA ASP A 82 -14.55 -6.71 -2.68
C ASP A 82 -13.52 -6.35 -3.76
N ALA A 83 -12.22 -6.36 -3.40
CA ALA A 83 -11.14 -6.16 -4.36
C ALA A 83 -11.10 -7.24 -5.43
N LEU A 84 -11.33 -8.51 -5.07
CA LEU A 84 -11.42 -9.61 -6.04
C LEU A 84 -12.62 -9.48 -6.98
N ALA A 85 -13.71 -8.88 -6.51
CA ALA A 85 -14.90 -8.60 -7.32
C ALA A 85 -14.78 -7.32 -8.17
N HIS A 86 -13.66 -6.60 -8.08
CA HIS A 86 -13.48 -5.31 -8.75
C HIS A 86 -13.43 -5.46 -10.29
N PRO A 87 -14.02 -4.51 -11.06
CA PRO A 87 -14.03 -4.56 -12.52
C PRO A 87 -12.65 -4.74 -13.18
N PHE A 88 -11.60 -4.27 -12.52
CA PHE A 88 -10.20 -4.45 -12.93
C PHE A 88 -9.85 -5.92 -13.28
N PHE A 89 -10.33 -6.89 -12.50
CA PHE A 89 -10.04 -8.31 -12.75
C PHE A 89 -10.88 -8.93 -13.87
N THR A 90 -11.90 -8.22 -14.34
CA THR A 90 -12.79 -8.64 -15.44
C THR A 90 -12.59 -7.85 -16.73
N GLU A 91 -11.86 -6.73 -16.66
CA GLU A 91 -11.52 -5.91 -17.83
C GLU A 91 -10.46 -6.61 -18.70
N ARG A 92 -10.47 -6.34 -20.00
CA ARG A 92 -9.39 -6.76 -20.90
C ARG A 92 -8.20 -5.81 -20.79
N PRO A 93 -6.95 -6.29 -20.93
CA PRO A 93 -6.58 -7.69 -21.14
C PRO A 93 -6.74 -8.52 -19.85
N LEU A 94 -7.20 -9.76 -20.02
CA LEU A 94 -7.25 -10.70 -18.91
C LEU A 94 -5.83 -11.04 -18.42
N PRO A 95 -5.68 -11.48 -17.16
CA PRO A 95 -4.40 -11.92 -16.63
C PRO A 95 -3.72 -12.95 -17.53
N CYS A 96 -2.40 -12.84 -17.67
CA CYS A 96 -1.61 -13.84 -18.39
C CYS A 96 -1.75 -15.22 -17.71
N ASP A 97 -1.76 -16.29 -18.52
CA ASP A 97 -1.75 -17.65 -17.99
C ASP A 97 -0.54 -17.83 -17.05
N PRO A 98 -0.72 -18.36 -15.83
CA PRO A 98 0.38 -18.61 -14.90
C PRO A 98 1.58 -19.35 -15.50
N VAL A 99 1.35 -20.23 -16.48
CA VAL A 99 2.41 -21.00 -17.16
C VAL A 99 3.32 -20.11 -18.00
N LEU A 100 2.82 -18.97 -18.46
CA LEU A 100 3.56 -17.99 -19.27
C LEU A 100 4.27 -16.94 -18.41
N ILE A 101 4.04 -16.92 -17.09
CA ILE A 101 4.71 -16.00 -16.19
C ILE A 101 6.17 -16.46 -16.04
N PRO A 102 7.17 -15.63 -16.38
CA PRO A 102 8.57 -16.00 -16.19
C PRO A 102 8.82 -16.34 -14.72
N SER A 103 9.42 -17.51 -14.47
CA SER A 103 9.74 -17.93 -13.12
C SER A 103 10.59 -16.87 -12.43
N LEU A 104 10.19 -16.44 -11.23
CA LEU A 104 10.96 -15.49 -10.44
C LEU A 104 12.41 -16.00 -10.25
N PRO A 105 13.42 -15.11 -10.26
CA PRO A 105 14.78 -15.53 -10.04
C PRO A 105 14.92 -16.18 -8.65
N PRO A 106 15.79 -17.20 -8.50
CA PRO A 106 15.93 -17.98 -7.28
C PRO A 106 16.31 -17.13 -6.03
N SER A 107 16.78 -15.90 -6.22
CA SER A 107 17.04 -14.93 -5.15
C SER A 107 15.80 -14.45 -4.40
N TYR A 108 14.61 -14.47 -5.02
CA TYR A 108 13.35 -14.05 -4.39
C TYR A 108 12.68 -15.20 -3.62
N THR A 109 13.02 -16.46 -3.92
CA THR A 109 12.53 -17.63 -3.19
C THR A 109 13.45 -17.98 -2.03
N LYS A 110 13.72 -17.02 -1.13
CA LYS A 110 14.32 -17.37 0.18
C LYS A 110 13.23 -18.09 0.98
N LYS A 111 13.15 -19.42 0.83
CA LYS A 111 12.33 -20.28 1.69
C LYS A 111 12.74 -19.97 3.13
N ARG A 112 11.87 -19.28 3.88
CA ARG A 112 11.95 -19.25 5.34
C ARG A 112 11.84 -20.70 5.78
N LYS A 113 12.94 -21.31 6.22
CA LYS A 113 12.88 -22.55 7.00
C LYS A 113 11.98 -22.25 8.19
N ARG A 114 10.81 -22.87 8.27
CA ARG A 114 10.12 -22.99 9.56
C ARG A 114 11.06 -23.84 10.41
N ASP A 115 11.56 -23.27 11.50
CA ASP A 115 12.15 -24.09 12.55
C ASP A 115 11.07 -25.07 13.00
N GLU A 116 11.27 -26.35 12.71
CA GLU A 116 10.57 -27.44 13.40
C GLU A 116 10.86 -27.26 14.88
N SER A 117 9.84 -26.85 15.63
CA SER A 117 9.89 -26.87 17.09
C SER A 117 9.97 -28.34 17.52
N PRO A 118 10.90 -28.73 18.41
CA PRO A 118 10.96 -30.10 18.90
C PRO A 118 9.65 -30.43 19.61
N GLN A 119 8.95 -31.46 19.14
CA GLN A 119 7.80 -32.01 19.85
C GLN A 119 8.28 -32.50 21.23
N ARG A 120 7.50 -32.13 22.24
CA ARG A 120 7.67 -32.41 23.66
C ARG A 120 7.86 -33.89 23.98
#